data_AF-A0A7J8VMT3-F1
#
_entry.id   AF-A0A7J8VMT3-F1
#
_cell.length_a   1.000
_cell.length_b   1.000
_cell.length_c   1.000
_cell.angle_alpha   90.00
_cell.angle_beta   90.00
_cell.angle_gamma   90.00
#
_symmetry.space_group_name_H-M   'P 1'
#
loop_
_entity.id
_entity.type
_entity.pdbx_description
1 polymer ?
#
loop_
_entity_poly.entity_id
_entity_poly.type
_entity_poly.pdbx_seq_one_letter_code
_entity_poly.pdbx_strand_id
1 'polypeptide(L)'
;MAASNVVVVMAATELFNELLPTMPLNSLMDRMMKELHIQGTKIEDIVAVLKRTPIHARIIQAIKSAHALGCDLKIVSDANVFFIDTILKHHGLKECFSEINMNPSFVDEEGRLRSSLTMISLNIPMDILILALQTCARVL
;
A
#
# COMPACT_ATOMS: atom_id res chain seq x y z
N MET A 1 -6.14 2.90 -2.32
CA MET A 1 -6.40 1.98 -3.47
C MET A 1 -6.07 0.51 -3.21
N ALA A 2 -4.88 0.14 -2.72
CA ALA A 2 -4.53 -1.29 -2.54
C ALA A 2 -5.36 -1.98 -1.43
N ALA A 3 -5.57 -1.29 -0.31
CA ALA A 3 -6.30 -1.81 0.84
C ALA A 3 -7.81 -2.02 0.57
N SER A 4 -8.45 -1.03 -0.04
CA SER A 4 -9.84 -1.13 -0.50
C SER A 4 -10.02 -2.25 -1.54
N ASN A 5 -9.02 -2.50 -2.40
CA ASN A 5 -9.07 -3.59 -3.38
C ASN A 5 -9.09 -4.97 -2.70
N VAL A 6 -8.31 -5.19 -1.63
CA VAL A 6 -8.35 -6.44 -0.86
C VAL A 6 -9.74 -6.67 -0.27
N VAL A 7 -10.30 -5.66 0.40
CA VAL A 7 -11.63 -5.74 1.03
C VAL A 7 -12.75 -5.97 0.00
N VAL A 8 -12.69 -5.28 -1.14
CA VAL A 8 -13.69 -5.40 -2.21
C VAL A 8 -13.59 -6.75 -2.92
N VAL A 9 -12.37 -7.21 -3.24
CA VAL A 9 -12.15 -8.50 -3.94
C VAL A 9 -12.51 -9.68 -3.04
N MET A 10 -12.35 -9.54 -1.73
CA MET A 10 -12.70 -10.57 -0.74
C MET A 10 -14.14 -10.44 -0.24
N ALA A 11 -14.99 -9.74 -0.98
CA ALA A 11 -16.44 -9.64 -0.78
C ALA A 11 -16.90 -9.09 0.58
N ALA A 12 -16.04 -8.36 1.30
CA ALA A 12 -16.39 -7.72 2.57
C ALA A 12 -16.92 -6.28 2.40
N THR A 13 -17.47 -5.98 1.23
CA THR A 13 -17.88 -4.64 0.78
C THR A 13 -19.06 -4.08 1.57
N GLU A 14 -20.03 -4.91 1.95
CA GLU A 14 -21.22 -4.47 2.71
C GLU A 14 -20.82 -3.98 4.11
N LEU A 15 -20.07 -4.80 4.84
CA LEU A 15 -19.55 -4.44 6.17
C LEU A 15 -18.61 -3.23 6.11
N PHE A 16 -17.77 -3.15 5.08
CA PHE A 16 -16.92 -1.97 4.86
C PHE A 16 -17.74 -0.69 4.73
N ASN A 17 -18.79 -0.70 3.89
CA ASN A 17 -19.64 0.46 3.66
C ASN A 17 -20.44 0.85 4.91
N GLU A 18 -20.90 -0.12 5.69
CA GLU A 18 -21.59 0.13 6.97
C GLU A 18 -20.67 0.81 7.99
N LEU A 19 -19.40 0.38 8.05
CA LEU A 19 -18.46 0.86 9.05
C LEU A 19 -17.71 2.13 8.64
N LEU A 20 -17.61 2.43 7.33
CA LEU A 20 -16.96 3.62 6.80
C LEU A 20 -17.36 4.94 7.46
N PRO A 21 -18.66 5.24 7.73
CA PRO A 21 -19.04 6.47 8.42
C PRO A 21 -18.76 6.45 9.94
N THR A 22 -18.42 5.30 10.52
CA THR A 22 -18.36 5.12 11.99
C THR A 22 -16.96 5.24 12.59
N MET A 23 -15.90 5.17 11.77
CA MET A 23 -14.52 5.19 12.25
C MET A 23 -13.53 5.67 11.19
N PRO A 24 -12.31 6.10 11.59
CA PRO A 24 -11.26 6.45 10.64
C PRO A 24 -10.90 5.29 9.71
N LEU A 25 -10.57 5.60 8.45
CA LEU A 25 -10.29 4.60 7.41
C LEU A 25 -9.21 3.58 7.81
N ASN A 26 -8.16 4.00 8.50
CA ASN A 26 -7.10 3.09 8.94
C ASN A 26 -7.57 2.09 10.01
N SER A 27 -8.36 2.57 10.98
CA SER A 27 -8.99 1.70 11.98
C SER A 27 -9.99 0.75 11.34
N LEU A 28 -10.73 1.24 10.33
CA LEU A 28 -11.60 0.40 9.52
C LEU A 28 -10.81 -0.68 8.80
N MET A 29 -9.69 -0.33 8.15
CA MET A 29 -8.86 -1.32 7.44
C MET A 29 -8.32 -2.40 8.38
N ASP A 30 -7.83 -2.04 9.57
CA ASP A 30 -7.38 -3.01 10.58
C ASP A 30 -8.53 -3.91 11.06
N ARG A 31 -9.73 -3.34 11.25
CA ARG A 31 -10.94 -4.10 11.57
C ARG A 31 -11.30 -5.05 10.43
N MET A 32 -11.28 -4.61 9.17
CA MET A 32 -11.58 -5.47 8.03
C MET A 32 -10.58 -6.63 7.90
N MET A 33 -9.29 -6.42 8.17
CA MET A 33 -8.31 -7.51 8.19
C MET A 33 -8.64 -8.55 9.26
N LYS A 34 -9.16 -8.13 10.42
CA LYS A 34 -9.66 -9.04 11.46
C LYS A 34 -10.88 -9.83 10.98
N GLU A 35 -11.86 -9.17 10.37
CA GLU A 35 -13.09 -9.85 9.89
C GLU A 35 -12.77 -10.87 8.79
N LEU A 36 -11.91 -10.51 7.83
CA LEU A 36 -11.44 -11.44 6.80
C LEU A 36 -10.73 -12.65 7.40
N HIS A 37 -9.88 -12.43 8.40
CA HIS A 37 -9.21 -13.53 9.10
C HIS A 37 -10.20 -14.44 9.84
N ILE A 38 -11.23 -13.88 10.50
CA ILE A 38 -12.31 -14.66 11.14
C ILE A 38 -13.05 -15.54 10.11
N GLN A 39 -13.21 -15.05 8.88
CA GLN A 39 -13.81 -15.78 7.77
C GLN A 39 -12.87 -16.82 7.12
N GLY A 40 -11.65 -16.98 7.64
CA GLY A 40 -10.68 -17.97 7.18
C GLY A 40 -9.71 -17.49 6.09
N THR A 41 -9.71 -16.18 5.79
CA THR A 41 -8.73 -15.59 4.86
C THR A 41 -7.31 -15.71 5.42
N LYS A 42 -6.40 -16.25 4.62
CA LYS A 42 -4.98 -16.34 4.97
C LYS A 42 -4.17 -15.20 4.36
N ILE A 43 -2.98 -14.97 4.90
CA ILE A 43 -2.05 -13.96 4.36
C ILE A 43 -1.70 -14.24 2.91
N GLU A 44 -1.58 -15.50 2.51
CA GLU A 44 -1.27 -15.89 1.13
C GLU A 44 -2.36 -15.45 0.16
N ASP A 45 -3.63 -15.50 0.57
CA ASP A 45 -4.77 -15.02 -0.22
C ASP A 45 -4.68 -13.51 -0.43
N ILE A 46 -4.34 -12.77 0.62
CA ILE A 46 -4.11 -11.32 0.55
C ILE A 46 -2.95 -11.00 -0.40
N VAL A 47 -1.83 -11.74 -0.30
CA VAL A 47 -0.67 -11.59 -1.21
C VAL A 47 -1.08 -11.86 -2.66
N ALA A 48 -1.89 -12.88 -2.92
CA ALA A 48 -2.37 -13.21 -4.25
C ALA A 48 -3.22 -12.06 -4.84
N VAL A 49 -4.08 -11.43 -4.04
CA VAL A 49 -4.86 -10.26 -4.46
C VAL A 49 -3.94 -9.06 -4.73
N LEU A 50 -2.97 -8.79 -3.85
CA LEU A 50 -2.03 -7.68 -4.03
C LEU A 50 -1.20 -7.82 -5.30
N LYS A 51 -0.70 -9.03 -5.62
CA LYS A 51 0.03 -9.29 -6.88
C LYS A 51 -0.82 -9.05 -8.13
N ARG A 52 -2.14 -9.19 -8.04
CA ARG A 52 -3.07 -8.90 -9.15
C ARG A 52 -3.45 -7.43 -9.24
N THR A 53 -3.01 -6.58 -8.31
CA THR A 53 -3.31 -5.14 -8.33
C THR A 53 -2.64 -4.51 -9.54
N PRO A 54 -3.39 -3.93 -10.50
CA PRO A 54 -2.81 -3.44 -11.73
C PRO A 54 -1.99 -2.16 -11.48
N ILE A 55 -0.73 -2.17 -11.91
CA ILE A 55 0.03 -0.95 -12.15
C ILE A 55 0.12 -0.74 -13.66
N HIS A 56 -0.28 0.44 -14.13
CA HIS A 56 -0.21 0.77 -15.56
C HIS A 56 1.24 0.65 -16.05
N ALA A 57 1.49 -0.08 -17.13
CA ALA A 57 2.84 -0.37 -17.64
C ALA A 57 3.73 0.88 -17.84
N ARG A 58 3.15 1.99 -18.33
CA ARG A 58 3.82 3.30 -18.41
C ARG A 58 4.35 3.83 -17.07
N ILE A 59 3.67 3.57 -15.95
CA ILE A 59 4.16 3.96 -14.61
C ILE A 59 5.39 3.13 -14.25
N ILE A 60 5.35 1.82 -14.48
CA ILE A 60 6.50 0.92 -14.27
C ILE A 60 7.70 1.40 -15.08
N GLN A 61 7.49 1.73 -16.36
CA GLN A 61 8.54 2.26 -17.24
C GLN A 61 9.07 3.59 -16.72
N ALA A 62 8.20 4.53 -16.33
CA ALA A 62 8.62 5.84 -15.82
C ALA A 62 9.48 5.71 -14.55
N ILE A 63 9.09 4.85 -13.60
CA ILE A 63 9.87 4.60 -12.38
C ILE A 63 11.25 4.04 -12.73
N LYS A 64 11.30 3.00 -13.57
CA LYS A 64 12.57 2.37 -13.97
C LYS A 64 13.48 3.33 -14.72
N SER A 65 12.92 4.14 -15.64
CA SER A 65 13.68 5.15 -16.38
C SER A 65 14.24 6.23 -15.46
N ALA A 66 13.44 6.75 -14.53
CA ALA A 66 13.92 7.74 -13.57
C ALA A 66 15.03 7.19 -12.67
N HIS A 67 14.88 5.96 -12.18
CA HIS A 67 15.94 5.28 -11.41
C HIS A 67 17.22 5.08 -12.25
N ALA A 68 17.10 4.66 -13.50
CA ALA A 68 18.24 4.49 -14.41
C ALA A 68 18.95 5.83 -14.75
N LEU A 69 18.22 6.95 -14.70
CA LEU A 69 18.76 8.31 -14.83
C LEU A 69 19.40 8.83 -13.53
N GLY A 70 19.44 8.02 -12.46
CA GLY A 70 20.03 8.41 -11.17
C GLY A 70 19.14 9.32 -10.32
N CYS A 71 17.83 9.39 -10.60
CA CYS A 71 16.91 10.12 -9.74
C CYS A 71 16.77 9.44 -8.38
N ASP A 72 16.73 10.25 -7.32
CA ASP A 72 16.39 9.78 -5.98
C ASP A 72 14.87 9.64 -5.87
N LEU A 73 14.38 8.40 -5.83
CA LEU A 73 12.95 8.11 -5.78
C LEU A 73 12.53 7.72 -4.37
N LYS A 74 11.48 8.38 -3.88
CA LYS A 74 10.91 8.13 -2.55
C LYS A 74 9.41 7.93 -2.63
N ILE A 75 8.88 7.10 -1.74
CA ILE A 75 7.43 6.91 -1.59
C ILE A 75 6.98 7.45 -0.24
N VAL A 76 5.88 8.18 -0.26
CA VAL A 76 5.10 8.52 0.94
C VAL A 76 3.65 8.09 0.68
N SER A 77 3.08 7.26 1.56
CA SER A 77 1.70 6.79 1.42
C SER A 77 1.05 6.53 2.77
N ASP A 78 -0.25 6.79 2.85
CA ASP A 78 -1.13 6.41 3.95
C ASP A 78 -1.46 4.89 3.98
N ALA A 79 -0.99 4.12 2.99
CA ALA A 79 -1.09 2.67 2.97
C ALA A 79 -0.12 2.03 3.98
N ASN A 80 -0.28 0.71 4.19
CA ASN A 80 0.63 -0.04 5.04
C ASN A 80 1.83 -0.63 4.28
N VAL A 81 2.94 -0.81 5.00
CA VAL A 81 4.20 -1.36 4.48
C VAL A 81 3.99 -2.71 3.81
N PHE A 82 3.20 -3.61 4.39
CA PHE A 82 2.99 -4.97 3.86
C PHE A 82 2.39 -4.93 2.45
N PHE A 83 1.40 -4.06 2.20
CA PHE A 83 0.73 -3.94 0.90
C PHE A 83 1.65 -3.41 -0.17
N ILE A 84 2.29 -2.27 0.08
CA ILE A 84 3.10 -1.62 -0.95
C ILE A 84 4.38 -2.42 -1.20
N ASP A 85 5.02 -2.95 -0.15
CA ASP A 85 6.21 -3.78 -0.31
C ASP A 85 5.93 -5.03 -1.16
N THR A 86 4.79 -5.69 -0.93
CA THR A 86 4.35 -6.84 -1.75
C THR A 86 4.17 -6.46 -3.22
N ILE A 87 3.49 -5.35 -3.49
CA ILE A 87 3.25 -4.87 -4.86
C ILE A 87 4.56 -4.48 -5.56
N LEU A 88 5.43 -3.72 -4.89
CA LEU A 88 6.71 -3.29 -5.44
C LEU A 88 7.63 -4.47 -5.74
N LYS A 89 7.71 -5.45 -4.83
CA LYS A 89 8.50 -6.67 -5.04
C LYS A 89 7.96 -7.46 -6.24
N HIS A 90 6.64 -7.58 -6.36
CA HIS A 90 6.04 -8.30 -7.49
C HIS A 90 6.40 -7.68 -8.85
N HIS A 91 6.43 -6.34 -8.94
CA HIS A 91 6.75 -5.64 -10.18
C HIS A 91 8.26 -5.37 -10.39
N GLY A 92 9.12 -5.82 -9.47
CA GLY A 92 10.56 -5.56 -9.53
C GLY A 92 10.89 -4.07 -9.44
N LEU A 93 10.17 -3.34 -8.59
CA LEU A 93 10.29 -1.89 -8.38
C LEU A 93 10.87 -1.53 -7.01
N LYS A 94 10.98 -2.50 -6.09
CA LYS A 94 11.41 -2.24 -4.70
C LYS A 94 12.75 -1.51 -4.63
N GLU A 95 13.73 -1.99 -5.40
CA GLU A 95 15.09 -1.44 -5.43
C GLU A 95 15.17 -0.08 -6.13
N CYS A 96 14.09 0.40 -6.77
CA CYS A 96 14.09 1.71 -7.40
C CYS A 96 13.96 2.85 -6.39
N PHE A 97 13.58 2.57 -5.15
CA PHE A 97 13.27 3.59 -4.14
C PHE A 97 14.29 3.55 -3.00
N SER A 98 14.85 4.71 -2.67
CA SER A 98 15.80 4.87 -1.58
C SER A 98 15.11 4.96 -0.21
N GLU A 99 13.87 5.45 -0.19
CA GLU A 99 13.09 5.70 1.02
C GLU A 99 11.61 5.42 0.80
N ILE A 100 10.98 4.75 1.77
CA ILE A 100 9.59 4.33 1.71
C ILE A 100 8.94 4.62 3.08
N ASN A 101 8.16 5.70 3.14
CA ASN A 101 7.48 6.19 4.34
C ASN A 101 6.00 5.81 4.30
N MET A 102 5.61 4.86 5.14
CA MET A 102 4.29 4.24 5.16
C MET A 102 3.88 3.86 6.58
N ASN A 103 2.60 3.54 6.75
CA ASN A 103 2.11 3.02 8.01
C ASN A 103 2.70 1.62 8.28
N PRO A 104 3.31 1.39 9.45
CA PRO A 104 3.88 0.09 9.80
C PRO A 104 2.79 -0.98 9.90
N SER A 105 3.11 -2.19 9.47
CA SER A 105 2.23 -3.35 9.56
C SER A 105 3.03 -4.62 9.75
N PHE A 106 2.45 -5.60 10.42
CA PHE A 106 3.05 -6.90 10.68
C PHE A 106 1.96 -7.98 10.70
N VAL A 107 2.36 -9.23 10.50
CA VAL A 107 1.48 -10.38 10.72
C VAL A 107 1.68 -10.82 12.17
N ASP A 108 0.59 -10.90 12.94
CA ASP A 108 0.61 -11.34 14.33
C ASP A 108 0.75 -12.88 14.47
N GLU A 109 0.82 -13.36 15.71
CA GLU A 109 1.01 -14.78 16.03
C GLU A 109 -0.15 -15.65 15.54
N GLU A 110 -1.35 -15.07 15.40
CA GLU A 110 -2.53 -15.72 14.84
C GLU A 110 -2.54 -15.75 13.30
N GLY A 111 -1.56 -15.13 12.64
CA GLY A 111 -1.52 -15.07 11.17
C GLY A 111 -2.39 -13.96 10.59
N ARG A 112 -2.77 -12.96 11.38
CA ARG A 112 -3.58 -11.81 10.94
C ARG A 112 -2.69 -10.60 10.70
N LEU A 113 -2.99 -9.88 9.61
CA LEU A 113 -2.32 -8.62 9.31
C LEU A 113 -2.82 -7.51 10.26
N ARG A 114 -1.89 -6.93 11.02
CA ARG A 114 -2.08 -5.77 11.91
C ARG A 114 -1.42 -4.54 11.30
N SER A 115 -2.09 -3.39 11.38
CA SER A 115 -1.48 -2.11 11.03
C SER A 115 -1.38 -1.22 12.27
N SER A 116 -0.22 -0.63 12.52
CA SER A 116 -0.02 0.32 13.63
C SER A 116 -0.25 1.75 13.15
N LEU A 117 -1.02 2.50 13.95
CA LEU A 117 -1.38 3.89 13.68
C LEU A 117 -0.16 4.78 14.00
N THR A 118 0.60 5.14 12.98
CA THR A 118 1.54 6.28 13.08
C THR A 118 1.10 7.39 12.14
N MET A 119 1.22 8.61 12.63
CA MET A 119 0.90 9.90 12.03
C MET A 119 1.64 10.20 10.69
N ILE A 120 1.58 9.32 9.69
CA ILE A 120 1.76 9.72 8.28
C ILE A 120 0.37 9.94 7.65
N SER A 121 -0.59 10.44 8.43
CA SER A 121 -1.65 11.29 7.89
C SER A 121 -1.05 12.69 7.77
N LEU A 122 -0.10 12.86 6.83
CA LEU A 122 0.16 14.20 6.34
C LEU A 122 -1.17 14.71 5.79
N ASN A 123 -1.51 15.96 6.10
CA ASN A 123 -2.70 16.66 5.61
C ASN A 123 -2.57 16.93 4.09
N ILE A 124 -2.28 15.87 3.33
CA ILE A 124 -2.09 15.82 1.91
C ILE A 124 -3.40 15.28 1.34
N PRO A 125 -4.05 15.99 0.41
CA PRO A 125 -5.27 15.52 -0.21
C PRO A 125 -5.06 14.12 -0.79
N MET A 126 -6.08 13.26 -0.65
CA MET A 126 -6.15 11.83 -1.04
C MET A 126 -5.81 11.52 -2.51
N ASP A 127 -5.44 12.53 -3.28
CA ASP A 127 -5.21 12.47 -4.72
C ASP A 127 -3.74 12.22 -5.08
N ILE A 128 -2.81 12.25 -4.11
CA ILE A 128 -1.39 12.09 -4.43
C ILE A 128 -0.94 10.63 -4.26
N LEU A 129 -0.97 9.92 -5.38
CA LEU A 129 0.00 8.86 -5.68
C LEU A 129 1.40 9.53 -5.71
N ILE A 130 2.06 9.70 -4.55
CA ILE A 130 3.35 10.41 -4.48
C ILE A 130 4.44 9.50 -5.05
N LEU A 131 4.67 9.59 -6.37
CA LEU A 131 6.03 9.57 -6.93
C LEU A 131 6.68 10.89 -6.50
N ALA A 132 7.43 10.91 -5.39
CA ALA A 132 8.31 12.04 -5.13
C ALA A 132 9.56 11.80 -5.97
N LEU A 133 9.50 12.24 -7.24
CA LEU A 133 10.69 12.55 -8.02
C LEU A 133 11.33 13.79 -7.36
N GLN A 134 12.16 13.61 -6.34
CA GLN A 134 13.11 14.67 -6.01
C GLN A 134 14.18 14.63 -7.10
N THR A 135 14.00 15.46 -8.13
CA THR A 135 15.06 15.77 -9.07
C THR A 135 16.13 16.57 -8.32
N CYS A 136 17.09 15.87 -7.71
CA CYS A 136 18.40 16.48 -7.51
C CYS A 136 19.04 16.60 -8.89
N ALA A 137 18.69 17.68 -9.60
CA ALA A 137 19.57 18.24 -10.59
C ALA A 137 20.88 18.63 -9.86
N ARG A 138 21.87 17.75 -9.92
CA ARG A 138 23.28 18.12 -9.81
C ARG A 138 23.98 17.69 -11.10
N VAL A 139 23.82 18.57 -12.09
CA VAL A 139 24.78 18.99 -13.11
C VAL A 139 25.62 17.88 -13.75
N LEU A 140 25.35 17.61 -15.03
CA LEU A 140 26.28 17.92 -16.14
C LEU A 140 25.46 18.33 -17.36
#